data_AF-I9S2N9-F1
#
_entry.id   AF-I9S2N9-F1
#
_cell.length_a   1.000
_cell.length_b   1.000
_cell.length_c   1.000
_cell.angle_alpha   90.00
_cell.angle_beta   90.00
_cell.angle_gamma   90.00
#
_symmetry.space_group_name_H-M   'P 1'
#
loop_
_entity.id
_entity.type
_entity.pdbx_description
1 polymer ?
#
loop_
_entity_poly.entity_id
_entity_poly.type
_entity_poly.pdbx_seq_one_letter_code
_entity_poly.pdbx_strand_id
1 'polypeptide(L)'
;MMSFTRILLKDFIKKYNPPTPTKETIENFEKEINSLLENAPRQDDEEFQKNEINSFLKNAYGYRCNTHKKVDSAIYVDEEVQVLIEVKALDKKTEFPKNRENPLSKAFCQMVLYFLEEREKEKNNSLKHTIICNAHEFFLFDCKDLLFLNEDKRIKKFYKNYAQKEGTDSSKPRFYEDLEQYLQKDFQGELRYTYFNLNDDFKELPLIYQVLSQEVLLKQKKTLDANTLNKDFYEELLYILGLEEKNEKGKTLIKPSRTQNSLSDALKKQYKNLDDEEVMALLIAWNNRILFLRFLESLLNSFKHFEKPFLTTENFKDFNDLNTLFFEVLAKKNSERSQDTKENKILGKIPYLNSSLFDQTPLELRGHEIRFLKNKKLELYQNSVLKKDENYQKEKDWTLLKYLFEFLRVYDFTTTPKDIKDNQNKSESRLINPSVLGLVFEKLNGYKEGSFYTPSFITSYMCKESIESIVLDKFNQTYNIKCEKLKELKNYFKDNYSYKENKRKEYLNTLLTLRICDPAVGSGHFLVSALNEMV
;
A
#
# COMPACT_ATOMS: atom_id res chain seq x y z
N MET A 1 -6.57 -26.39 35.96
CA MET A 1 -7.43 -25.28 35.53
C MET A 1 -6.76 -24.55 34.38
N MET A 2 -7.50 -24.32 33.30
CA MET A 2 -7.06 -23.51 32.16
C MET A 2 -6.71 -22.09 32.61
N SER A 3 -5.56 -21.57 32.18
CA SER A 3 -5.20 -20.17 32.36
C SER A 3 -5.52 -19.36 31.11
N PHE A 4 -6.04 -18.15 31.30
CA PHE A 4 -6.30 -17.20 30.24
C PHE A 4 -5.36 -16.01 30.40
N THR A 5 -4.57 -15.72 29.37
CA THR A 5 -3.60 -14.61 29.39
C THR A 5 -4.05 -13.52 28.42
N ARG A 6 -4.43 -12.37 28.96
CA ARG A 6 -4.81 -11.21 28.16
C ARG A 6 -3.56 -10.53 27.57
N ILE A 7 -3.58 -10.35 26.25
CA ILE A 7 -2.60 -9.57 25.50
C ILE A 7 -3.19 -8.17 25.23
N LEU A 8 -2.41 -7.12 25.51
CA LEU A 8 -2.79 -5.75 25.17
C LEU A 8 -2.92 -5.59 23.65
N LEU A 9 -3.87 -4.76 23.18
CA LEU A 9 -4.14 -4.56 21.75
C LEU A 9 -2.84 -4.25 20.98
N LYS A 10 -2.02 -3.34 21.52
CA LYS A 10 -0.74 -2.93 20.92
C LYS A 10 0.23 -4.10 20.71
N ASP A 11 0.28 -5.05 21.63
CA ASP A 11 1.14 -6.23 21.51
C ASP A 11 0.53 -7.28 20.57
N PHE A 12 -0.80 -7.40 20.58
CA PHE A 12 -1.54 -8.29 19.69
C PHE A 12 -1.35 -7.93 18.22
N ILE A 13 -1.39 -6.63 17.88
CA ILE A 13 -1.21 -6.13 16.50
C ILE A 13 0.25 -6.10 16.04
N LYS A 14 1.21 -6.02 16.96
CA LYS A 14 2.63 -5.79 16.66
C LYS A 14 3.21 -6.82 15.68
N LYS A 15 2.76 -8.08 15.76
CA LYS A 15 3.21 -9.16 14.86
C LYS A 15 2.76 -9.00 13.40
N TYR A 16 1.76 -8.16 13.14
CA TYR A 16 1.17 -7.97 11.81
C TYR A 16 1.56 -6.65 11.13
N ASN A 17 2.10 -5.69 11.90
CA ASN A 17 2.51 -4.37 11.43
C ASN A 17 1.44 -3.66 10.56
N PRO A 18 0.18 -3.53 11.04
CA PRO A 18 -0.86 -2.86 10.28
C PRO A 18 -0.55 -1.36 10.10
N PRO A 19 -0.95 -0.74 8.97
CA PRO A 19 -0.74 0.68 8.76
C PRO A 19 -1.47 1.51 9.83
N THR A 20 -0.92 2.68 10.15
CA THR A 20 -1.58 3.63 11.05
C THR A 20 -2.79 4.23 10.33
N PRO A 21 -4.01 4.12 10.88
CA PRO A 21 -5.20 4.66 10.23
C PRO A 21 -5.14 6.20 10.17
N THR A 22 -5.67 6.78 9.09
CA THR A 22 -5.77 8.23 8.95
C THR A 22 -6.86 8.79 9.86
N LYS A 23 -6.81 10.10 10.12
CA LYS A 23 -7.83 10.78 10.93
C LYS A 23 -9.23 10.59 10.35
N GLU A 24 -9.40 10.74 9.05
CA GLU A 24 -10.68 10.51 8.35
C GLU A 24 -11.18 9.07 8.50
N THR A 25 -10.26 8.09 8.45
CA THR A 25 -10.61 6.68 8.66
C THR A 25 -11.19 6.46 10.06
N ILE A 26 -10.56 7.06 11.07
CA ILE A 26 -11.03 6.97 12.46
C ILE A 26 -12.34 7.72 12.67
N GLU A 27 -12.51 8.91 12.07
CA GLU A 27 -13.77 9.67 12.14
C GLU A 27 -14.94 8.90 11.50
N ASN A 28 -14.71 8.15 10.42
CA ASN A 28 -15.74 7.28 9.83
C ASN A 28 -15.98 6.02 10.66
N PHE A 29 -14.92 5.41 11.20
CA PHE A 29 -15.03 4.26 12.10
C PHE A 29 -15.84 4.59 13.35
N GLU A 30 -15.64 5.78 13.92
CA GLU A 30 -16.40 6.28 15.06
C GLU A 30 -17.89 6.41 14.74
N LYS A 31 -18.26 6.86 13.54
CA LYS A 31 -19.68 6.90 13.10
C LYS A 31 -20.30 5.51 13.05
N GLU A 32 -19.58 4.52 12.52
CA GLU A 32 -20.07 3.15 12.45
C GLU A 32 -20.21 2.53 13.85
N ILE A 33 -19.28 2.83 14.78
CA ILE A 33 -19.41 2.42 16.20
C ILE A 33 -20.66 3.05 16.82
N ASN A 34 -20.84 4.37 16.68
CA ASN A 34 -22.00 5.05 17.23
C ASN A 34 -23.32 4.48 16.69
N SER A 35 -23.37 4.17 15.38
CA SER A 35 -24.54 3.52 14.79
C SER A 35 -24.82 2.14 15.40
N LEU A 36 -23.78 1.32 15.63
CA LEU A 36 -23.92 0.01 16.27
C LEU A 36 -24.45 0.16 17.71
N LEU A 37 -23.86 1.07 18.49
CA LEU A 37 -24.21 1.29 19.90
C LEU A 37 -25.61 1.89 20.08
N GLU A 38 -26.07 2.72 19.13
CA GLU A 38 -27.44 3.28 19.15
C GLU A 38 -28.52 2.27 18.75
N ASN A 39 -28.19 1.32 17.87
CA ASN A 39 -29.14 0.32 17.37
C ASN A 39 -29.22 -0.91 18.28
N ALA A 40 -28.11 -1.36 18.86
CA ALA A 40 -28.05 -2.59 19.66
C ALA A 40 -29.08 -2.68 20.81
N PRO A 41 -29.45 -1.60 21.52
CA PRO A 41 -30.46 -1.64 22.59
C PRO A 41 -31.91 -1.66 22.08
N ARG A 42 -32.16 -1.49 20.78
CA ARG A 42 -33.53 -1.34 20.23
C ARG A 42 -34.30 -2.65 20.20
N GLN A 43 -33.60 -3.78 20.08
CA GLN A 43 -34.17 -5.12 20.15
C GLN A 43 -33.17 -6.06 20.81
N ASP A 44 -33.62 -6.77 21.85
CA ASP A 44 -32.78 -7.66 22.67
C ASP A 44 -32.64 -9.07 22.08
N ASP A 45 -33.12 -9.32 20.86
CA ASP A 45 -32.99 -10.63 20.23
C ASP A 45 -31.56 -10.86 19.70
N GLU A 46 -31.03 -12.07 19.91
CA GLU A 46 -29.68 -12.45 19.52
C GLU A 46 -29.45 -12.35 18.01
N GLU A 47 -30.47 -12.64 17.19
CA GLU A 47 -30.42 -12.53 15.73
C GLU A 47 -30.34 -11.08 15.28
N PHE A 48 -31.02 -10.18 15.98
CA PHE A 48 -30.92 -8.74 15.72
C PHE A 48 -29.50 -8.23 15.99
N GLN A 49 -28.91 -8.59 17.14
CA GLN A 49 -27.54 -8.17 17.46
C GLN A 49 -26.50 -8.77 16.50
N LYS A 50 -26.69 -10.01 16.04
CA LYS A 50 -25.87 -10.61 14.98
C LYS A 50 -25.88 -9.76 13.71
N ASN A 51 -27.07 -9.31 13.29
CA ASN A 51 -27.22 -8.51 12.08
C ASN A 51 -26.57 -7.12 12.20
N GLU A 52 -26.69 -6.47 13.37
CA GLU A 52 -26.04 -5.17 13.61
C GLU A 52 -24.50 -5.30 13.62
N ILE A 53 -23.94 -6.30 14.29
CA ILE A 53 -22.49 -6.54 14.30
C ILE A 53 -21.97 -6.90 12.90
N ASN A 54 -22.72 -7.71 12.14
CA ASN A 54 -22.37 -8.03 10.76
C ASN A 54 -22.39 -6.79 9.87
N SER A 55 -23.37 -5.91 10.06
CA SER A 55 -23.48 -4.65 9.32
C SER A 55 -22.33 -3.71 9.66
N PHE A 56 -21.97 -3.59 10.94
CA PHE A 56 -20.80 -2.84 11.38
C PHE A 56 -19.50 -3.33 10.72
N LEU A 57 -19.23 -4.65 10.79
CA LEU A 57 -18.04 -5.26 10.19
C LEU A 57 -18.00 -5.08 8.66
N LYS A 58 -19.16 -5.14 8.00
CA LYS A 58 -19.30 -4.90 6.56
C LYS A 58 -19.06 -3.44 6.21
N ASN A 59 -19.64 -2.49 6.93
CA ASN A 59 -19.52 -1.06 6.62
C ASN A 59 -18.11 -0.54 6.92
N ALA A 60 -17.51 -0.95 8.05
CA ALA A 60 -16.19 -0.48 8.46
C ALA A 60 -15.04 -1.11 7.66
N TYR A 61 -15.16 -2.36 7.21
CA TYR A 61 -14.04 -3.12 6.61
C TYR A 61 -14.37 -3.82 5.28
N GLY A 62 -15.62 -3.77 4.81
CA GLY A 62 -16.03 -4.46 3.59
C GLY A 62 -16.14 -5.98 3.72
N TYR A 63 -16.22 -6.51 4.95
CA TYR A 63 -16.28 -7.96 5.15
C TYR A 63 -17.57 -8.57 4.62
N ARG A 64 -17.44 -9.75 4.01
CA ARG A 64 -18.57 -10.64 3.73
C ARG A 64 -18.86 -11.47 4.98
N CYS A 65 -19.68 -10.92 5.86
CA CYS A 65 -20.21 -11.64 7.02
C CYS A 65 -21.49 -12.38 6.64
N ASN A 66 -21.60 -13.65 6.98
CA ASN A 66 -22.85 -14.40 6.84
C ASN A 66 -22.95 -15.51 7.90
N THR A 67 -24.17 -15.96 8.19
CA THR A 67 -24.39 -17.15 9.01
C THR A 67 -23.79 -18.37 8.29
N HIS A 68 -23.04 -19.21 8.99
CA HIS A 68 -22.50 -20.47 8.45
C HIS A 68 -23.14 -21.66 9.15
N LYS A 69 -24.13 -22.31 8.51
CA LYS A 69 -24.80 -23.50 9.06
C LYS A 69 -25.34 -23.26 10.49
N LYS A 70 -24.61 -23.73 11.52
CA LYS A 70 -24.96 -23.64 12.95
C LYS A 70 -24.10 -22.64 13.74
N VAL A 71 -23.23 -21.89 13.06
CA VAL A 71 -22.39 -20.82 13.60
C VAL A 71 -23.13 -19.50 13.48
N ASP A 72 -23.08 -18.67 14.52
CA ASP A 72 -23.79 -17.39 14.59
C ASP A 72 -23.37 -16.42 13.49
N SER A 73 -22.07 -16.26 13.25
CA SER A 73 -21.56 -15.51 12.10
C SER A 73 -20.14 -15.96 11.74
N ALA A 74 -19.77 -15.75 10.48
CA ALA A 74 -18.44 -16.03 9.96
C ALA A 74 -18.03 -14.99 8.92
N ILE A 75 -16.73 -14.69 8.86
CA ILE A 75 -16.12 -13.88 7.78
C ILE A 75 -15.54 -14.84 6.73
N TYR A 76 -15.95 -14.61 5.47
CA TYR A 76 -15.54 -15.42 4.33
C TYR A 76 -14.51 -14.71 3.46
N VAL A 77 -13.54 -15.48 2.98
CA VAL A 77 -12.58 -15.08 1.94
C VAL A 77 -12.50 -16.23 0.95
N ASP A 78 -12.73 -15.96 -0.33
CA ASP A 78 -12.72 -16.97 -1.40
C ASP A 78 -13.61 -18.20 -1.08
N GLU A 79 -14.79 -17.94 -0.51
CA GLU A 79 -15.78 -18.94 -0.07
C GLU A 79 -15.36 -19.81 1.12
N GLU A 80 -14.16 -19.63 1.68
CA GLU A 80 -13.71 -20.29 2.90
C GLU A 80 -13.95 -19.44 4.15
N VAL A 81 -14.39 -20.08 5.23
CA VAL A 81 -14.51 -19.42 6.55
C VAL A 81 -13.12 -19.18 7.11
N GLN A 82 -12.79 -17.92 7.38
CA GLN A 82 -11.50 -17.54 7.98
C GLN A 82 -11.64 -17.01 9.42
N VAL A 83 -12.81 -16.51 9.81
CA VAL A 83 -13.08 -16.03 11.17
C VAL A 83 -14.42 -16.55 11.63
N LEU A 84 -14.48 -17.14 12.82
CA LEU A 84 -15.73 -17.56 13.47
C LEU A 84 -16.13 -16.51 14.51
N ILE A 85 -17.40 -16.15 14.56
CA ILE A 85 -17.93 -15.15 15.49
C ILE A 85 -19.12 -15.78 16.23
N GLU A 86 -19.00 -15.89 17.56
CA GLU A 86 -20.10 -16.23 18.48
C GLU A 86 -20.64 -14.93 19.06
N VAL A 87 -21.93 -14.66 18.84
CA VAL A 87 -22.57 -13.41 19.25
C VAL A 87 -23.55 -13.71 20.38
N LYS A 88 -23.51 -12.91 21.45
CA LYS A 88 -24.53 -12.94 22.51
C LYS A 88 -25.28 -11.63 22.60
N ALA A 89 -26.58 -11.75 22.85
CA ALA A 89 -27.40 -10.61 23.20
C ALA A 89 -26.98 -10.01 24.55
N LEU A 90 -27.16 -8.69 24.69
CA LEU A 90 -26.79 -7.91 25.88
C LEU A 90 -27.49 -8.39 27.17
N ASP A 91 -28.67 -9.01 27.04
CA ASP A 91 -29.46 -9.55 28.14
C ASP A 91 -28.97 -10.95 28.62
N LYS A 92 -28.23 -11.70 27.78
CA LYS A 92 -27.67 -13.03 28.07
C LYS A 92 -26.39 -13.00 28.91
N LYS A 93 -26.39 -12.21 29.98
CA LYS A 93 -25.23 -12.00 30.87
C LYS A 93 -24.69 -13.29 31.52
N THR A 94 -25.52 -14.32 31.66
CA THR A 94 -25.10 -15.62 32.20
C THR A 94 -24.39 -16.51 31.18
N GLU A 95 -24.58 -16.25 29.89
CA GLU A 95 -23.96 -17.02 28.79
C GLU A 95 -22.68 -16.40 28.24
N PHE A 96 -22.45 -15.12 28.53
CA PHE A 96 -21.30 -14.32 28.11
C PHE A 96 -20.18 -14.31 29.18
N PRO A 97 -18.91 -14.03 28.83
CA PRO A 97 -17.85 -13.81 29.83
C PRO A 97 -18.25 -12.81 30.92
N LYS A 98 -18.04 -13.19 32.18
CA LYS A 98 -18.42 -12.35 33.34
C LYS A 98 -17.55 -11.11 33.52
N ASN A 99 -16.32 -11.16 33.01
CA ASN A 99 -15.36 -10.07 33.06
C ASN A 99 -14.30 -10.24 31.96
N ARG A 100 -13.53 -9.18 31.73
CA ARG A 100 -12.46 -9.13 30.73
C ARG A 100 -11.23 -10.01 31.02
N GLU A 101 -11.13 -10.64 32.19
CA GLU A 101 -9.97 -11.45 32.61
C GLU A 101 -10.19 -12.96 32.37
N ASN A 102 -11.45 -13.41 32.35
CA ASN A 102 -11.80 -14.80 32.13
C ASN A 102 -12.92 -14.95 31.06
N PRO A 103 -12.57 -15.35 29.83
CA PRO A 103 -13.54 -15.57 28.77
C PRO A 103 -14.35 -16.88 28.91
N LEU A 104 -14.03 -17.75 29.87
CA LEU A 104 -14.76 -19.01 30.03
C LEU A 104 -16.23 -18.76 30.37
N SER A 105 -17.10 -19.27 29.50
CA SER A 105 -18.53 -19.05 29.48
C SER A 105 -19.20 -20.07 28.55
N LYS A 106 -20.54 -20.05 28.49
CA LYS A 106 -21.28 -20.84 27.48
C LYS A 106 -20.90 -20.42 26.06
N ALA A 107 -20.77 -19.12 25.79
CA ALA A 107 -20.31 -18.60 24.51
C ALA A 107 -18.91 -19.12 24.13
N PHE A 108 -18.00 -19.23 25.11
CA PHE A 108 -16.69 -19.85 24.89
C PHE A 108 -16.80 -21.32 24.48
N CYS A 109 -17.65 -22.10 25.16
CA CYS A 109 -17.85 -23.50 24.82
C CYS A 109 -18.48 -23.67 23.42
N GLN A 110 -19.37 -22.76 23.02
CA GLN A 110 -19.94 -22.71 21.66
C GLN A 110 -18.89 -22.37 20.61
N MET A 111 -18.06 -21.36 20.86
CA MET A 111 -16.94 -21.00 19.99
C MET A 111 -15.97 -22.18 19.79
N VAL A 112 -15.63 -22.90 20.88
CA VAL A 112 -14.81 -24.12 20.78
C VAL A 112 -15.50 -25.20 19.97
N LEU A 113 -16.80 -25.41 20.14
CA LEU A 113 -17.55 -26.37 19.33
C LEU A 113 -17.47 -26.01 17.83
N TYR A 114 -17.67 -24.75 17.46
CA TYR A 114 -17.60 -24.31 16.06
C TYR A 114 -16.19 -24.47 15.49
N PHE A 115 -15.16 -24.13 16.26
CA PHE A 115 -13.77 -24.36 15.87
C PHE A 115 -13.50 -25.85 15.59
N LEU A 116 -13.98 -26.75 16.45
CA LEU A 116 -13.84 -28.20 16.27
C LEU A 116 -14.65 -28.71 15.07
N GLU A 117 -15.89 -28.26 14.88
CA GLU A 117 -16.72 -28.63 13.72
C GLU A 117 -16.06 -28.22 12.40
N GLU A 118 -15.58 -26.99 12.30
CA GLU A 118 -14.95 -26.45 11.08
C GLU A 118 -13.65 -27.20 10.73
N ARG A 119 -12.86 -27.59 11.74
CA ARG A 119 -11.61 -28.35 11.57
C ARG A 119 -11.83 -29.82 11.27
N GLU A 120 -12.68 -30.50 12.05
CA GLU A 120 -12.83 -31.95 11.98
C GLU A 120 -13.80 -32.39 10.89
N LYS A 121 -14.89 -31.64 10.67
CA LYS A 121 -15.93 -31.99 9.69
C LYS A 121 -15.66 -31.35 8.33
N GLU A 122 -15.42 -30.05 8.29
CA GLU A 122 -15.24 -29.31 7.03
C GLU A 122 -13.80 -29.34 6.53
N LYS A 123 -12.86 -29.88 7.33
CA LYS A 123 -11.41 -29.96 7.01
C LYS A 123 -10.80 -28.61 6.66
N ASN A 124 -11.36 -27.53 7.19
CA ASN A 124 -10.91 -26.17 6.95
C ASN A 124 -9.65 -25.89 7.78
N ASN A 125 -8.54 -25.61 7.08
CA ASN A 125 -7.26 -25.23 7.67
C ASN A 125 -6.91 -23.75 7.44
N SER A 126 -7.90 -22.95 7.01
CA SER A 126 -7.77 -21.54 6.66
C SER A 126 -8.15 -20.60 7.81
N LEU A 127 -8.76 -21.11 8.88
CA LEU A 127 -9.13 -20.34 10.08
C LEU A 127 -7.97 -19.51 10.65
N LYS A 128 -8.26 -18.23 10.94
CA LYS A 128 -7.30 -17.22 11.41
C LYS A 128 -7.56 -16.85 12.86
N HIS A 129 -8.80 -16.47 13.17
CA HIS A 129 -9.23 -16.02 14.50
C HIS A 129 -10.64 -16.52 14.83
N THR A 130 -10.95 -16.57 16.12
CA THR A 130 -12.33 -16.67 16.62
C THR A 130 -12.65 -15.47 17.49
N ILE A 131 -13.92 -15.06 17.50
CA ILE A 131 -14.43 -13.91 18.23
C ILE A 131 -15.62 -14.36 19.10
N ILE A 132 -15.62 -13.93 20.35
CA ILE A 132 -16.83 -13.92 21.20
C ILE A 132 -17.17 -12.46 21.42
N CYS A 133 -18.38 -12.04 21.03
CA CYS A 133 -18.75 -10.63 21.21
C CYS A 133 -20.23 -10.41 21.53
N ASN A 134 -20.49 -9.21 22.06
CA ASN A 134 -21.78 -8.55 22.02
C ASN A 134 -21.58 -7.17 21.36
N ALA A 135 -22.59 -6.30 21.37
CA ALA A 135 -22.46 -4.97 20.76
C ALA A 135 -21.37 -4.08 21.39
N HIS A 136 -20.91 -4.39 22.61
CA HIS A 136 -19.94 -3.59 23.37
C HIS A 136 -18.57 -4.27 23.44
N GLU A 137 -18.54 -5.54 23.83
CA GLU A 137 -17.35 -6.25 24.26
C GLU A 137 -16.93 -7.32 23.25
N PHE A 138 -15.64 -7.37 22.96
CA PHE A 138 -15.06 -8.29 21.98
C PHE A 138 -13.87 -9.03 22.59
N PHE A 139 -13.91 -10.36 22.53
CA PHE A 139 -12.81 -11.26 22.88
C PHE A 139 -12.30 -11.94 21.62
N LEU A 140 -11.03 -11.74 21.27
CA LEU A 140 -10.42 -12.30 20.06
C LEU A 140 -9.33 -13.33 20.41
N PHE A 141 -9.39 -14.48 19.75
CA PHE A 141 -8.46 -15.60 19.92
C PHE A 141 -7.78 -15.95 18.60
N ASP A 142 -6.47 -16.20 18.64
CA ASP A 142 -5.74 -16.72 17.48
C ASP A 142 -6.05 -18.23 17.34
N CYS A 143 -6.53 -18.67 16.17
CA CYS A 143 -6.84 -20.08 15.93
C CYS A 143 -5.62 -21.00 16.08
N LYS A 144 -4.39 -20.47 15.92
CA LYS A 144 -3.16 -21.22 16.21
C LYS A 144 -3.04 -21.56 17.70
N ASP A 145 -3.48 -20.66 18.56
CA ASP A 145 -3.44 -20.86 20.01
C ASP A 145 -4.60 -21.77 20.47
N LEU A 146 -5.61 -22.05 19.63
CA LEU A 146 -6.70 -23.00 19.93
C LEU A 146 -6.39 -24.44 19.48
N LEU A 147 -5.28 -24.67 18.76
CA LEU A 147 -4.95 -25.99 18.19
C LEU A 147 -4.86 -27.09 19.24
N PHE A 148 -4.36 -26.77 20.43
CA PHE A 148 -4.24 -27.74 21.53
C PHE A 148 -5.59 -28.30 21.96
N LEU A 149 -6.68 -27.52 21.85
CA LEU A 149 -8.04 -28.00 22.18
C LEU A 149 -8.47 -29.11 21.22
N ASN A 150 -8.06 -29.00 19.95
CA ASN A 150 -8.29 -30.04 18.96
C ASN A 150 -7.37 -31.25 19.14
N GLU A 151 -6.31 -31.17 19.94
CA GLU A 151 -5.36 -32.26 20.14
C GLU A 151 -5.63 -33.04 21.43
N ASP A 152 -6.28 -32.40 22.41
CA ASP A 152 -6.60 -32.99 23.70
C ASP A 152 -7.53 -34.22 23.58
N LYS A 153 -7.13 -35.32 24.23
CA LYS A 153 -7.83 -36.61 24.13
C LYS A 153 -9.23 -36.57 24.76
N ARG A 154 -9.42 -35.81 25.84
CA ARG A 154 -10.73 -35.73 26.53
C ARG A 154 -11.67 -34.82 25.76
N ILE A 155 -11.20 -33.68 25.26
CA ILE A 155 -12.00 -32.79 24.41
C ILE A 155 -12.44 -33.50 23.12
N LYS A 156 -11.53 -34.25 22.47
CA LYS A 156 -11.89 -35.12 21.33
C LYS A 156 -13.00 -36.11 21.68
N LYS A 157 -12.92 -36.72 22.87
CA LYS A 157 -13.94 -37.68 23.33
C LYS A 157 -15.29 -36.98 23.55
N PHE A 158 -15.31 -35.81 24.17
CA PHE A 158 -16.55 -35.02 24.33
C PHE A 158 -17.15 -34.67 22.96
N TYR A 159 -16.31 -34.22 22.02
CA TYR A 159 -16.75 -33.89 20.67
C TYR A 159 -17.33 -35.11 19.95
N LYS A 160 -16.69 -36.29 20.03
CA LYS A 160 -17.23 -37.53 19.44
C LYS A 160 -18.55 -37.97 20.07
N ASN A 161 -18.67 -37.92 21.39
CA ASN A 161 -19.91 -38.25 22.10
C ASN A 161 -21.09 -37.41 21.60
N TYR A 162 -20.85 -36.13 21.32
CA TYR A 162 -21.84 -35.23 20.74
C TYR A 162 -22.03 -35.45 19.22
N ALA A 163 -20.97 -35.28 18.43
CA ALA A 163 -21.05 -35.22 16.96
C ALA A 163 -21.31 -36.59 16.31
N GLN A 164 -20.78 -37.67 16.88
CA GLN A 164 -20.92 -39.04 16.40
C GLN A 164 -21.96 -39.84 17.19
N LYS A 165 -22.59 -39.22 18.21
CA LYS A 165 -23.59 -39.84 19.09
C LYS A 165 -23.09 -41.12 19.78
N GLU A 166 -21.79 -41.18 20.11
CA GLU A 166 -21.18 -42.30 20.82
C GLU A 166 -21.51 -42.32 22.33
N GLY A 167 -21.97 -41.18 22.88
CA GLY A 167 -22.34 -41.04 24.28
C GLY A 167 -23.80 -41.40 24.56
N THR A 168 -24.12 -41.69 25.83
CA THR A 168 -25.50 -41.92 26.30
C THR A 168 -26.36 -40.65 26.25
N ASP A 169 -25.75 -39.47 26.36
CA ASP A 169 -26.36 -38.17 26.14
C ASP A 169 -25.53 -37.41 25.11
N SER A 170 -26.05 -37.31 23.89
CA SER A 170 -25.40 -36.63 22.75
C SER A 170 -25.91 -35.20 22.54
N SER A 171 -26.44 -34.55 23.58
CA SER A 171 -26.99 -33.21 23.49
C SER A 171 -25.89 -32.12 23.52
N LYS A 172 -26.16 -30.96 22.89
CA LYS A 172 -25.25 -29.80 22.95
C LYS A 172 -25.01 -29.32 24.40
N PRO A 173 -26.05 -29.18 25.26
CA PRO A 173 -25.85 -28.79 26.65
C PRO A 173 -24.88 -29.71 27.38
N ARG A 174 -24.98 -31.03 27.17
CA ARG A 174 -24.06 -32.00 27.76
C ARG A 174 -22.60 -31.76 27.36
N PHE A 175 -22.36 -31.52 26.07
CA PHE A 175 -21.01 -31.18 25.58
C PHE A 175 -20.46 -29.91 26.26
N TYR A 176 -21.28 -28.86 26.39
CA TYR A 176 -20.87 -27.62 27.04
C TYR A 176 -20.55 -27.82 28.52
N GLU A 177 -21.39 -28.55 29.25
CA GLU A 177 -21.16 -28.85 30.67
C GLU A 177 -19.88 -29.66 30.89
N ASP A 178 -19.68 -30.74 30.11
CA ASP A 178 -18.49 -31.59 30.22
C ASP A 178 -17.21 -30.81 29.86
N LEU A 179 -17.26 -29.98 28.80
CA LEU A 179 -16.14 -29.14 28.39
C LEU A 179 -15.82 -28.07 29.44
N GLU A 180 -16.81 -27.33 29.92
CA GLU A 180 -16.63 -26.28 30.90
C GLU A 180 -16.04 -26.83 32.21
N GLN A 181 -16.59 -27.93 32.73
CA GLN A 181 -16.07 -28.57 33.94
C GLN A 181 -14.62 -29.05 33.76
N TYR A 182 -14.30 -29.62 32.60
CA TYR A 182 -12.94 -30.07 32.30
C TYR A 182 -11.95 -28.92 32.24
N LEU A 183 -12.29 -27.83 31.55
CA LEU A 183 -11.44 -26.65 31.43
C LEU A 183 -11.24 -25.95 32.80
N GLN A 184 -12.27 -25.94 33.66
CA GLN A 184 -12.18 -25.36 35.01
C GLN A 184 -11.31 -26.19 35.96
N LYS A 185 -11.46 -27.52 35.98
CA LYS A 185 -10.85 -28.34 37.04
C LYS A 185 -9.55 -29.00 36.61
N ASP A 186 -9.59 -29.69 35.48
CA ASP A 186 -8.59 -30.72 35.16
C ASP A 186 -7.63 -30.31 34.03
N PHE A 187 -8.04 -29.40 33.14
CA PHE A 187 -7.22 -28.99 32.02
C PHE A 187 -6.02 -28.14 32.48
N GLN A 188 -4.85 -28.39 31.89
CA GLN A 188 -3.62 -27.66 32.16
C GLN A 188 -3.10 -27.09 30.83
N GLY A 189 -3.33 -25.80 30.63
CA GLY A 189 -2.89 -25.09 29.43
C GLY A 189 -3.22 -23.61 29.51
N GLU A 190 -2.51 -22.82 28.72
CA GLU A 190 -2.65 -21.37 28.63
C GLU A 190 -3.30 -21.02 27.28
N LEU A 191 -4.35 -20.20 27.30
CA LEU A 191 -4.91 -19.60 26.09
C LEU A 191 -4.76 -18.08 26.12
N ARG A 192 -4.17 -17.55 25.07
CA ARG A 192 -3.97 -16.12 24.89
C ARG A 192 -5.11 -15.51 24.09
N TYR A 193 -5.49 -14.29 24.46
CA TYR A 193 -6.56 -13.55 23.80
C TYR A 193 -6.33 -12.05 23.93
N THR A 194 -7.02 -11.26 23.12
CA THR A 194 -7.12 -9.82 23.33
C THR A 194 -8.57 -9.41 23.56
N TYR A 195 -8.76 -8.25 24.17
CA TYR A 195 -10.06 -7.73 24.56
C TYR A 195 -10.12 -6.22 24.36
N PHE A 196 -11.24 -5.75 23.85
CA PHE A 196 -11.60 -4.33 23.81
C PHE A 196 -13.11 -4.14 24.05
N ASN A 197 -13.46 -2.93 24.47
CA ASN A 197 -14.84 -2.49 24.66
C ASN A 197 -15.08 -1.22 23.83
N LEU A 198 -16.14 -1.21 23.04
CA LEU A 198 -16.51 -0.08 22.18
C LEU A 198 -17.08 1.13 22.94
N ASN A 199 -17.46 0.95 24.22
CA ASN A 199 -17.88 2.04 25.11
C ASN A 199 -16.71 2.72 25.86
N ASP A 200 -15.51 2.15 25.82
CA ASP A 200 -14.33 2.70 26.51
C ASP A 200 -13.73 3.90 25.74
N ASP A 201 -12.84 4.65 26.42
CA ASP A 201 -12.26 5.93 25.96
C ASP A 201 -11.69 5.87 24.52
N PHE A 202 -11.98 6.89 23.70
CA PHE A 202 -11.65 6.97 22.27
C PHE A 202 -10.14 6.89 21.95
N LYS A 203 -9.28 6.95 22.98
CA LYS A 203 -7.81 6.88 22.84
C LYS A 203 -7.32 5.55 22.26
N GLU A 204 -8.09 4.47 22.39
CA GLU A 204 -7.74 3.16 21.82
C GLU A 204 -8.39 2.89 20.45
N LEU A 205 -9.22 3.80 19.91
CA LEU A 205 -9.88 3.61 18.61
C LEU A 205 -8.93 3.22 17.47
N PRO A 206 -7.73 3.83 17.33
CA PRO A 206 -6.79 3.41 16.30
C PRO A 206 -6.34 1.96 16.46
N LEU A 207 -6.15 1.49 17.69
CA LEU A 207 -5.74 0.12 17.98
C LEU A 207 -6.89 -0.86 17.74
N ILE A 208 -8.12 -0.50 18.14
CA ILE A 208 -9.33 -1.29 17.87
C ILE A 208 -9.54 -1.42 16.36
N TYR A 209 -9.39 -0.32 15.63
CA TYR A 209 -9.49 -0.31 14.17
C TYR A 209 -8.47 -1.27 13.54
N GLN A 210 -7.22 -1.19 14.00
CA GLN A 210 -6.15 -2.06 13.53
C GLN A 210 -6.39 -3.53 13.88
N VAL A 211 -6.92 -3.86 15.06
CA VAL A 211 -7.21 -5.25 15.47
C VAL A 211 -8.27 -5.89 14.57
N LEU A 212 -9.28 -5.14 14.15
CA LEU A 212 -10.35 -5.62 13.27
C LEU A 212 -10.01 -5.53 11.77
N SER A 213 -8.87 -4.93 11.40
CA SER A 213 -8.41 -4.81 10.01
C SER A 213 -8.11 -6.15 9.33
N GLN A 214 -8.06 -6.18 8.00
CA GLN A 214 -7.76 -7.39 7.23
C GLN A 214 -6.35 -7.92 7.54
N GLU A 215 -5.42 -7.02 7.83
CA GLU A 215 -4.02 -7.29 8.16
C GLU A 215 -3.89 -8.12 9.42
N VAL A 216 -4.69 -7.80 10.44
CA VAL A 216 -4.68 -8.50 11.71
C VAL A 216 -5.67 -9.64 11.67
N LEU A 217 -6.95 -9.36 11.41
CA LEU A 217 -8.05 -10.30 11.59
C LEU A 217 -8.00 -11.45 10.56
N LEU A 218 -7.67 -11.18 9.30
CA LEU A 218 -7.52 -12.19 8.26
C LEU A 218 -6.05 -12.65 8.08
N LYS A 219 -5.11 -12.03 8.80
CA LYS A 219 -3.66 -12.22 8.61
C LYS A 219 -3.22 -12.01 7.16
N GLN A 220 -3.95 -11.16 6.42
CA GLN A 220 -3.65 -10.85 5.03
C GLN A 220 -2.61 -9.74 5.02
N LYS A 221 -1.42 -10.02 4.49
CA LYS A 221 -0.50 -8.91 4.22
C LYS A 221 -1.17 -8.05 3.16
N LYS A 222 -1.61 -6.85 3.53
CA LYS A 222 -1.88 -5.84 2.54
C LYS A 222 -0.55 -5.58 1.87
N THR A 223 -0.40 -6.05 0.64
CA THR A 223 0.54 -5.41 -0.28
C THR A 223 -0.04 -4.01 -0.45
N LEU A 224 0.36 -3.08 0.41
CA LEU A 224 0.30 -1.66 0.08
C LEU A 224 1.01 -1.60 -1.26
N ASP A 225 0.24 -1.41 -2.33
CA ASP A 225 0.82 -1.16 -3.62
C ASP A 225 1.55 0.17 -3.43
N ALA A 226 2.87 0.10 -3.22
CA ALA A 226 3.72 1.26 -3.07
C ALA A 226 3.60 2.18 -4.30
N ASN A 227 3.03 1.66 -5.38
CA ASN A 227 2.73 2.35 -6.62
C ASN A 227 1.36 3.05 -6.59
N THR A 228 0.60 3.03 -5.50
CA THR A 228 -0.69 3.75 -5.42
C THR A 228 -0.42 5.25 -5.53
N LEU A 229 -1.11 5.91 -6.48
CA LEU A 229 -0.96 7.34 -6.72
C LEU A 229 -1.17 8.14 -5.42
N ASN A 230 -0.15 8.91 -5.03
CA ASN A 230 -0.29 9.87 -3.94
C ASN A 230 -1.19 11.02 -4.40
N LYS A 231 -2.46 10.98 -3.98
CA LYS A 231 -3.50 11.91 -4.43
C LYS A 231 -3.16 13.37 -4.08
N ASP A 232 -2.66 13.62 -2.86
CA ASP A 232 -2.27 14.96 -2.41
C ASP A 232 -1.15 15.53 -3.29
N PHE A 233 -0.11 14.74 -3.56
CA PHE A 233 0.98 15.11 -4.47
C PHE A 233 0.45 15.40 -5.89
N TYR A 234 -0.37 14.49 -6.41
CA TYR A 234 -0.86 14.56 -7.78
C TYR A 234 -1.76 15.77 -8.02
N GLU A 235 -2.74 16.03 -7.16
CA GLU A 235 -3.64 17.18 -7.28
C GLU A 235 -2.91 18.51 -7.16
N GLU A 236 -1.96 18.61 -6.22
CA GLU A 236 -1.15 19.81 -6.06
C GLU A 236 -0.21 20.04 -7.25
N LEU A 237 0.37 18.97 -7.81
CA LEU A 237 1.17 19.05 -9.04
C LEU A 237 0.33 19.55 -10.21
N LEU A 238 -0.88 19.01 -10.43
CA LEU A 238 -1.78 19.49 -11.48
C LEU A 238 -2.10 20.98 -11.29
N TYR A 239 -2.36 21.42 -10.06
CA TYR A 239 -2.59 22.82 -9.76
C TYR A 239 -1.41 23.72 -10.19
N ILE A 240 -0.17 23.35 -9.85
CA ILE A 240 1.03 24.11 -10.22
C ILE A 240 1.22 24.14 -11.74
N LEU A 241 0.93 23.03 -12.42
CA LEU A 241 0.98 22.93 -13.87
C LEU A 241 -0.13 23.77 -14.55
N GLY A 242 -1.21 24.11 -13.84
CA GLY A 242 -2.37 24.79 -14.40
C GLY A 242 -3.31 23.82 -15.12
N LEU A 243 -3.47 22.63 -14.54
CA LEU A 243 -4.27 21.52 -15.04
C LEU A 243 -5.28 21.08 -13.97
N GLU A 244 -6.36 20.42 -14.40
CA GLU A 244 -7.37 19.82 -13.52
C GLU A 244 -7.95 18.54 -14.12
N GLU A 245 -8.30 17.57 -13.27
CA GLU A 245 -9.05 16.39 -13.70
C GLU A 245 -10.55 16.71 -13.83
N LYS A 246 -11.15 16.28 -14.94
CA LYS A 246 -12.60 16.31 -15.16
C LYS A 246 -13.12 14.96 -15.58
N ASN A 247 -14.23 14.56 -14.97
CA ASN A 247 -14.96 13.37 -15.36
C ASN A 247 -16.00 13.73 -16.43
N GLU A 248 -15.80 13.23 -17.65
CA GLU A 248 -16.72 13.39 -18.77
C GLU A 248 -17.14 12.00 -19.28
N LYS A 249 -18.45 11.70 -19.22
CA LYS A 249 -19.02 10.43 -19.74
C LYS A 249 -18.32 9.16 -19.23
N GLY A 250 -17.91 9.14 -17.96
CA GLY A 250 -17.23 8.00 -17.34
C GLY A 250 -15.73 7.90 -17.62
N LYS A 251 -15.14 8.86 -18.34
CA LYS A 251 -13.69 8.99 -18.54
C LYS A 251 -13.14 10.15 -17.72
N THR A 252 -12.01 9.93 -17.03
CA THR A 252 -11.25 10.99 -16.37
C THR A 252 -10.26 11.59 -17.36
N LEU A 253 -10.41 12.87 -17.65
CA LEU A 253 -9.58 13.63 -18.59
C LEU A 253 -8.85 14.74 -17.86
N ILE A 254 -7.65 15.09 -18.35
CA ILE A 254 -6.89 16.23 -17.82
C ILE A 254 -7.08 17.40 -18.77
N LYS A 255 -7.52 18.53 -18.23
CA LYS A 255 -7.77 19.75 -18.99
C LYS A 255 -7.03 20.94 -18.39
N PRO A 256 -6.71 21.97 -19.19
CA PRO A 256 -6.22 23.23 -18.66
C PRO A 256 -7.19 23.83 -17.64
N SER A 257 -6.66 24.25 -16.50
CA SER A 257 -7.41 24.99 -15.48
C SER A 257 -7.38 26.50 -15.76
N ARG A 258 -8.06 27.28 -14.92
CA ARG A 258 -8.02 28.76 -14.95
C ARG A 258 -7.02 29.35 -13.96
N THR A 259 -6.10 28.54 -13.43
CA THR A 259 -5.13 28.97 -12.41
C THR A 259 -4.17 30.01 -12.98
N GLN A 260 -4.27 31.24 -12.50
CA GLN A 260 -3.39 32.33 -12.92
C GLN A 260 -1.96 32.11 -12.43
N ASN A 261 -0.99 32.48 -13.27
CA ASN A 261 0.45 32.34 -13.04
C ASN A 261 0.95 30.91 -12.80
N SER A 262 0.12 29.90 -13.13
CA SER A 262 0.55 28.50 -13.26
C SER A 262 1.50 28.32 -14.46
N LEU A 263 2.12 27.16 -14.59
CA LEU A 263 3.02 26.88 -15.71
C LEU A 263 2.30 26.99 -17.06
N SER A 264 1.10 26.42 -17.18
CA SER A 264 0.25 26.53 -18.39
C SER A 264 -0.14 27.97 -18.71
N ASP A 265 -0.55 28.76 -17.71
CA ASP A 265 -0.90 30.16 -17.92
C ASP A 265 0.32 31.01 -18.32
N ALA A 266 1.49 30.77 -17.72
CA ALA A 266 2.73 31.43 -18.11
C ALA A 266 3.13 31.09 -19.56
N LEU A 267 3.00 29.82 -19.95
CA LEU A 267 3.24 29.34 -21.31
C LEU A 267 2.29 29.99 -22.32
N LYS A 268 0.98 29.94 -22.09
CA LYS A 268 -0.04 30.53 -22.99
C LYS A 268 0.10 32.06 -23.12
N LYS A 269 0.54 32.74 -22.06
CA LYS A 269 0.82 34.19 -22.11
C LYS A 269 2.06 34.53 -22.94
N GLN A 270 3.08 33.67 -22.91
CA GLN A 270 4.30 33.86 -23.67
C GLN A 270 4.12 33.49 -25.14
N TYR A 271 3.39 32.40 -25.43
CA TYR A 271 3.17 31.87 -26.77
C TYR A 271 1.68 31.80 -27.08
N LYS A 272 1.15 32.85 -27.73
CA LYS A 272 -0.29 33.01 -27.99
C LYS A 272 -0.86 32.12 -29.10
N ASN A 273 0.00 31.55 -29.93
CA ASN A 273 -0.38 30.84 -31.15
C ASN A 273 -0.23 29.31 -31.02
N LEU A 274 -0.10 28.79 -29.81
CA LEU A 274 -0.06 27.35 -29.57
C LEU A 274 -1.48 26.81 -29.40
N ASP A 275 -1.76 25.65 -30.00
CA ASP A 275 -2.96 24.90 -29.68
C ASP A 275 -2.84 24.17 -28.33
N ASP A 276 -3.94 23.60 -27.83
CA ASP A 276 -3.95 22.92 -26.54
C ASP A 276 -3.08 21.64 -26.53
N GLU A 277 -2.84 21.01 -27.68
CA GLU A 277 -1.98 19.82 -27.79
C GLU A 277 -0.51 20.19 -27.67
N GLU A 278 -0.08 21.24 -28.36
CA GLU A 278 1.27 21.78 -28.29
C GLU A 278 1.57 22.31 -26.89
N VAL A 279 0.60 22.96 -26.25
CA VAL A 279 0.69 23.37 -24.84
C VAL A 279 0.89 22.17 -23.93
N MET A 280 0.06 21.12 -24.06
CA MET A 280 0.20 19.91 -23.26
C MET A 280 1.53 19.21 -23.50
N ALA A 281 2.00 19.12 -24.76
CA ALA A 281 3.27 18.52 -25.09
C ALA A 281 4.46 19.22 -24.41
N LEU A 282 4.48 20.56 -24.42
CA LEU A 282 5.50 21.35 -23.72
C LEU A 282 5.40 21.20 -22.20
N LEU A 283 4.19 21.24 -21.64
CA LEU A 283 3.97 21.07 -20.20
C LEU A 283 4.46 19.70 -19.73
N ILE A 284 4.13 18.63 -20.45
CA ILE A 284 4.59 17.28 -20.14
C ILE A 284 6.12 17.22 -20.23
N ALA A 285 6.72 17.66 -21.34
CA ALA A 285 8.17 17.61 -21.52
C ALA A 285 8.93 18.35 -20.41
N TRP A 286 8.50 19.58 -20.07
CA TRP A 286 9.14 20.38 -19.03
C TRP A 286 8.90 19.84 -17.63
N ASN A 287 7.67 19.40 -17.32
CA ASN A 287 7.35 18.77 -16.04
C ASN A 287 8.20 17.51 -15.83
N ASN A 288 8.32 16.65 -16.86
CA ASN A 288 9.12 15.43 -16.79
C ASN A 288 10.58 15.74 -16.47
N ARG A 289 11.16 16.76 -17.10
CA ARG A 289 12.53 17.22 -16.80
C ARG A 289 12.66 17.72 -15.36
N ILE A 290 11.71 18.51 -14.86
CA ILE A 290 11.76 19.05 -13.49
C ILE A 290 11.60 17.93 -12.44
N LEU A 291 10.67 17.00 -12.64
CA LEU A 291 10.52 15.83 -11.77
C LEU A 291 11.78 14.97 -11.76
N PHE A 292 12.41 14.79 -12.93
CA PHE A 292 13.69 14.12 -13.03
C PHE A 292 14.81 14.85 -12.27
N LEU A 293 14.86 16.20 -12.31
CA LEU A 293 15.83 16.96 -11.52
C LEU A 293 15.67 16.69 -10.02
N ARG A 294 14.44 16.60 -9.52
CA ARG A 294 14.19 16.27 -8.12
C ARG A 294 14.67 14.86 -7.78
N PHE A 295 14.37 13.88 -8.62
CA PHE A 295 14.88 12.52 -8.47
C PHE A 295 16.42 12.49 -8.45
N LEU A 296 17.05 13.18 -9.40
CA LEU A 296 18.50 13.30 -9.50
C LEU A 296 19.10 13.95 -8.25
N GLU A 297 18.49 15.00 -7.72
CA GLU A 297 18.92 15.65 -6.49
C GLU A 297 18.90 14.68 -5.30
N SER A 298 17.79 13.96 -5.09
CA SER A 298 17.69 12.97 -4.02
C SER A 298 18.77 11.88 -4.16
N LEU A 299 19.00 11.40 -5.38
CA LEU A 299 20.04 10.42 -5.66
C LEU A 299 21.45 10.96 -5.35
N LEU A 300 21.78 12.16 -5.82
CA LEU A 300 23.09 12.79 -5.58
C LEU A 300 23.32 13.11 -4.10
N ASN A 301 22.28 13.51 -3.37
CA ASN A 301 22.34 13.70 -1.93
C ASN A 301 22.62 12.39 -1.19
N SER A 302 22.06 11.26 -1.65
CA SER A 302 22.34 9.94 -1.08
C SER A 302 23.83 9.56 -1.16
N PHE A 303 24.52 10.04 -2.20
CA PHE A 303 25.97 9.89 -2.39
C PHE A 303 26.80 10.98 -1.71
N LYS A 304 26.17 11.91 -0.97
CA LYS A 304 26.81 13.10 -0.39
C LYS A 304 27.57 13.95 -1.43
N HIS A 305 27.07 13.95 -2.67
CA HIS A 305 27.68 14.67 -3.79
C HIS A 305 27.52 16.19 -3.65
N PHE A 306 26.43 16.62 -2.99
CA PHE A 306 26.20 17.99 -2.58
C PHE A 306 26.00 18.07 -1.06
N GLU A 307 26.51 19.13 -0.43
CA GLU A 307 26.28 19.42 0.99
C GLU A 307 24.87 19.98 1.24
N LYS A 308 24.35 20.71 0.26
CA LYS A 308 23.02 21.32 0.26
C LYS A 308 22.29 20.94 -1.02
N PRO A 309 20.96 20.83 -0.98
CA PRO A 309 20.14 20.67 -2.17
C PRO A 309 20.48 21.70 -3.26
N PHE A 310 20.60 21.26 -4.51
CA PHE A 310 20.93 22.13 -5.63
C PHE A 310 19.70 22.74 -6.31
N LEU A 311 18.55 22.07 -6.30
CA LEU A 311 17.30 22.52 -6.89
C LEU A 311 16.61 23.53 -5.97
N THR A 312 17.12 24.75 -5.96
CA THR A 312 16.64 25.89 -5.16
C THR A 312 16.57 27.15 -6.01
N THR A 313 15.80 28.14 -5.55
CA THR A 313 15.77 29.46 -6.18
C THR A 313 17.00 30.33 -5.89
N GLU A 314 17.86 29.90 -4.96
CA GLU A 314 19.19 30.49 -4.79
C GLU A 314 20.12 30.16 -5.97
N ASN A 315 19.99 28.94 -6.51
CA ASN A 315 20.81 28.44 -7.63
C ASN A 315 20.15 28.68 -9.00
N PHE A 316 18.82 28.59 -9.08
CA PHE A 316 18.03 28.77 -10.31
C PHE A 316 16.90 29.76 -10.06
N LYS A 317 17.15 31.04 -10.34
CA LYS A 317 16.25 32.15 -10.00
C LYS A 317 15.03 32.21 -10.91
N ASP A 318 15.20 31.81 -12.17
CA ASP A 318 14.15 31.86 -13.18
C ASP A 318 14.21 30.68 -14.16
N PHE A 319 13.32 30.70 -15.15
CA PHE A 319 13.23 29.65 -16.16
C PHE A 319 14.39 29.67 -17.17
N ASN A 320 15.13 30.78 -17.31
CA ASN A 320 16.33 30.83 -18.14
C ASN A 320 17.48 30.05 -17.48
N ASP A 321 17.61 30.12 -16.16
CA ASP A 321 18.55 29.28 -15.42
C ASP A 321 18.20 27.78 -15.58
N LEU A 322 16.90 27.42 -15.49
CA LEU A 322 16.45 26.05 -15.76
C LEU A 322 16.72 25.59 -17.20
N ASN A 323 16.49 26.46 -18.18
CA ASN A 323 16.78 26.15 -19.57
C ASN A 323 18.28 25.86 -19.79
N THR A 324 19.15 26.64 -19.13
CA THR A 324 20.59 26.42 -19.14
C THR A 324 20.94 25.06 -18.52
N LEU A 325 20.33 24.71 -17.39
CA LEU A 325 20.52 23.39 -16.78
C LEU A 325 20.09 22.25 -17.71
N PHE A 326 18.96 22.38 -18.42
CA PHE A 326 18.48 21.37 -19.35
C PHE A 326 19.45 21.15 -20.51
N PHE A 327 19.78 22.22 -21.24
CA PHE A 327 20.40 22.08 -22.56
C PHE A 327 21.91 22.32 -22.59
N GLU A 328 22.45 23.06 -21.62
CA GLU A 328 23.89 23.33 -21.54
C GLU A 328 24.62 22.40 -20.57
N VAL A 329 23.87 21.69 -19.70
CA VAL A 329 24.45 20.78 -18.70
C VAL A 329 23.99 19.35 -18.92
N LEU A 330 22.69 19.07 -18.87
CA LEU A 330 22.17 17.69 -18.88
C LEU A 330 22.13 17.07 -20.28
N ALA A 331 21.90 17.87 -21.32
CA ALA A 331 21.95 17.41 -22.72
C ALA A 331 23.38 17.23 -23.27
N LYS A 332 24.41 17.79 -22.62
CA LYS A 332 25.79 17.81 -23.14
C LYS A 332 26.74 16.96 -22.31
N LYS A 333 27.63 16.22 -22.99
CA LYS A 333 28.71 15.50 -22.32
C LYS A 333 29.63 16.48 -21.60
N ASN A 334 30.26 16.06 -20.51
CA ASN A 334 31.17 16.91 -19.74
C ASN A 334 32.27 17.56 -20.60
N SER A 335 32.77 16.87 -21.62
CA SER A 335 33.77 17.40 -22.57
C SER A 335 33.24 18.56 -23.42
N GLU A 336 31.96 18.52 -23.80
CA GLU A 336 31.28 19.47 -24.70
C GLU A 336 30.75 20.72 -23.97
N ARG A 337 30.74 20.72 -22.64
CA ARG A 337 30.30 21.87 -21.83
C ARG A 337 31.29 23.03 -21.94
N SER A 338 30.77 24.26 -21.88
CA SER A 338 31.57 25.48 -21.85
C SER A 338 32.45 25.54 -20.59
N GLN A 339 33.49 26.37 -20.63
CA GLN A 339 34.37 26.57 -19.47
C GLN A 339 33.58 27.15 -18.27
N ASP A 340 32.72 28.13 -18.52
CA ASP A 340 31.86 28.75 -17.50
C ASP A 340 30.97 27.72 -16.79
N THR A 341 30.38 26.77 -17.54
CA THR A 341 29.56 25.70 -16.97
C THR A 341 30.40 24.76 -16.10
N LYS A 342 31.62 24.44 -16.51
CA LYS A 342 32.55 23.56 -15.78
C LYS A 342 33.03 24.20 -14.47
N GLU A 343 33.29 25.50 -14.49
CA GLU A 343 33.77 26.26 -13.33
C GLU A 343 32.64 26.67 -12.37
N ASN A 344 31.38 26.63 -12.81
CA ASN A 344 30.23 26.92 -11.96
C ASN A 344 30.12 25.91 -10.80
N LYS A 345 30.03 26.42 -9.57
CA LYS A 345 30.03 25.64 -8.32
C LYS A 345 28.92 24.60 -8.22
N ILE A 346 27.79 24.83 -8.91
CA ILE A 346 26.65 23.92 -8.94
C ILE A 346 26.64 23.12 -10.24
N LEU A 347 26.63 23.80 -11.41
CA LEU A 347 26.46 23.13 -12.72
C LEU A 347 27.62 22.19 -13.05
N GLY A 348 28.85 22.56 -12.71
CA GLY A 348 30.04 21.74 -12.97
C GLY A 348 30.05 20.43 -12.19
N LYS A 349 29.30 20.35 -11.08
CA LYS A 349 29.17 19.13 -10.28
C LYS A 349 28.07 18.19 -10.80
N ILE A 350 27.15 18.65 -11.64
CA ILE A 350 26.04 17.80 -12.11
C ILE A 350 26.57 16.82 -13.18
N PRO A 351 26.43 15.50 -12.99
CA PRO A 351 26.96 14.52 -13.94
C PRO A 351 26.18 14.53 -15.27
N TYR A 352 26.83 14.10 -16.34
CA TYR A 352 26.14 13.75 -17.58
C TYR A 352 25.48 12.37 -17.44
N LEU A 353 24.21 12.26 -17.86
CA LEU A 353 23.39 11.06 -17.64
C LEU A 353 22.97 10.34 -18.93
N ASN A 354 23.43 10.81 -20.09
CA ASN A 354 23.13 10.21 -21.39
C ASN A 354 21.63 9.94 -21.59
N SER A 355 20.81 10.97 -21.33
CA SER A 355 19.34 10.86 -21.37
C SER A 355 18.77 11.75 -22.48
N SER A 356 17.97 11.16 -23.37
CA SER A 356 17.23 11.88 -24.40
C SER A 356 16.10 12.75 -23.83
N LEU A 357 15.79 12.63 -22.54
CA LEU A 357 14.83 13.49 -21.85
C LEU A 357 15.19 14.98 -21.98
N PHE A 358 16.49 15.28 -22.12
CA PHE A 358 17.00 16.65 -22.25
C PHE A 358 17.31 17.05 -23.68
N ASP A 359 17.02 16.19 -24.67
CA ASP A 359 17.05 16.61 -26.07
C ASP A 359 15.92 17.61 -26.32
N GLN A 360 16.20 18.61 -27.15
CA GLN A 360 15.19 19.60 -27.52
C GLN A 360 14.07 18.94 -28.34
N THR A 361 12.83 19.18 -27.94
CA THR A 361 11.66 18.75 -28.69
C THR A 361 11.50 19.60 -29.97
N PRO A 362 10.74 19.12 -30.98
CA PRO A 362 10.45 19.91 -32.18
C PRO A 362 9.84 21.30 -31.88
N LEU A 363 9.02 21.42 -30.83
CA LEU A 363 8.44 22.70 -30.42
C LEU A 363 9.48 23.68 -29.87
N GLU A 364 10.41 23.18 -29.06
CA GLU A 364 11.51 23.97 -28.50
C GLU A 364 12.49 24.42 -29.59
N LEU A 365 12.78 23.55 -30.57
CA LEU A 365 13.57 23.90 -31.75
C LEU A 365 12.89 24.97 -32.62
N ARG A 366 11.55 25.07 -32.60
CA ARG A 366 10.78 26.15 -33.23
C ARG A 366 10.76 27.45 -32.41
N GLY A 367 11.46 27.51 -31.27
CA GLY A 367 11.57 28.69 -30.42
C GLY A 367 10.58 28.74 -29.24
N HIS A 368 9.83 27.67 -28.98
CA HIS A 368 8.92 27.58 -27.83
C HIS A 368 9.70 27.08 -26.61
N GLU A 369 10.64 27.89 -26.13
CA GLU A 369 11.57 27.52 -25.08
C GLU A 369 11.08 27.91 -23.68
N ILE A 370 11.44 27.12 -22.66
CA ILE A 370 11.05 27.43 -21.28
C ILE A 370 11.70 28.72 -20.77
N ARG A 371 12.88 29.10 -21.31
CA ARG A 371 13.66 30.27 -20.86
C ARG A 371 12.88 31.59 -20.84
N PHE A 372 11.87 31.72 -21.69
CA PHE A 372 11.12 32.97 -21.86
C PHE A 372 9.87 33.06 -20.96
N LEU A 373 9.59 32.04 -20.15
CA LEU A 373 8.46 32.08 -19.22
C LEU A 373 8.72 33.07 -18.07
N LYS A 374 7.67 33.78 -17.65
CA LYS A 374 7.74 34.71 -16.52
C LYS A 374 7.52 33.97 -15.20
N ASN A 375 8.47 34.10 -14.26
CA ASN A 375 8.38 33.54 -12.92
C ASN A 375 7.53 34.41 -11.97
N LYS A 376 6.22 34.51 -12.25
CA LYS A 376 5.28 35.32 -11.44
C LYS A 376 4.83 34.59 -10.17
N LYS A 377 4.23 35.33 -9.25
CA LYS A 377 3.65 34.81 -8.02
C LYS A 377 2.48 33.86 -8.31
N LEU A 378 2.51 32.66 -7.73
CA LEU A 378 1.43 31.68 -7.74
C LEU A 378 0.91 31.50 -6.30
N GLU A 379 -0.39 31.52 -6.11
CA GLU A 379 -0.99 31.26 -4.81
C GLU A 379 -0.85 29.78 -4.42
N LEU A 380 -0.72 29.48 -3.13
CA LEU A 380 -0.64 28.09 -2.69
C LEU A 380 -1.99 27.40 -2.86
N TYR A 381 -1.96 26.19 -3.42
CA TYR A 381 -3.13 25.31 -3.53
C TYR A 381 -3.87 25.21 -2.18
N GLN A 382 -5.20 25.15 -2.22
CA GLN A 382 -6.03 25.14 -1.01
C GLN A 382 -5.58 24.09 0.01
N ASN A 383 -5.23 22.89 -0.47
CA ASN A 383 -4.81 21.74 0.34
C ASN A 383 -3.29 21.51 0.34
N SER A 384 -2.51 22.51 -0.09
CA SER A 384 -1.07 22.41 -0.27
C SER A 384 -0.35 21.79 0.94
N VAL A 385 0.57 20.87 0.67
CA VAL A 385 1.41 20.27 1.72
C VAL A 385 2.25 21.33 2.45
N LEU A 386 2.63 22.41 1.77
CA LEU A 386 3.43 23.50 2.33
C LEU A 386 2.67 24.30 3.40
N LYS A 387 1.33 24.35 3.34
CA LYS A 387 0.52 24.98 4.40
C LYS A 387 0.54 24.18 5.70
N LYS A 388 0.77 22.88 5.62
CA LYS A 388 0.77 21.95 6.75
C LYS A 388 2.16 21.80 7.38
N ASP A 389 3.22 22.24 6.70
CA ASP A 389 4.60 22.07 7.14
C ASP A 389 5.09 23.30 7.93
N GLU A 390 5.55 23.08 9.16
CA GLU A 390 5.91 24.14 10.12
C GLU A 390 6.97 25.11 9.59
N ASN A 391 7.86 24.65 8.72
CA ASN A 391 8.93 25.48 8.15
C ASN A 391 8.41 26.53 7.16
N TYR A 392 7.24 26.29 6.55
CA TYR A 392 6.72 27.09 5.44
C TYR A 392 5.52 27.95 5.81
N GLN A 393 4.95 27.81 7.02
CA GLN A 393 3.76 28.57 7.46
C GLN A 393 3.96 30.10 7.47
N LYS A 394 5.20 30.58 7.62
CA LYS A 394 5.52 32.02 7.67
C LYS A 394 5.85 32.61 6.30
N GLU A 395 6.05 31.78 5.28
CA GLU A 395 6.44 32.18 3.94
C GLU A 395 5.22 32.68 3.14
N LYS A 396 5.29 33.89 2.58
CA LYS A 396 4.16 34.52 1.87
C LYS A 396 4.45 34.91 0.43
N ASP A 397 5.70 34.80 0.00
CA ASP A 397 6.12 35.19 -1.35
C ASP A 397 6.55 33.97 -2.17
N TRP A 398 5.58 33.43 -2.90
CA TRP A 398 5.68 32.19 -3.66
C TRP A 398 5.69 32.51 -5.16
N THR A 399 6.88 32.71 -5.73
CA THR A 399 7.03 32.65 -7.19
C THR A 399 6.74 31.24 -7.67
N LEU A 400 6.25 31.07 -8.90
CA LEU A 400 5.92 29.77 -9.50
C LEU A 400 7.05 28.76 -9.32
N LEU A 401 8.29 29.16 -9.62
CA LEU A 401 9.46 28.29 -9.51
C LEU A 401 9.80 27.94 -8.05
N LYS A 402 9.71 28.92 -7.14
CA LYS A 402 9.92 28.67 -5.71
C LYS A 402 8.89 27.70 -5.16
N TYR A 403 7.62 27.90 -5.50
CA TYR A 403 6.55 26.99 -5.09
C TYR A 403 6.82 25.58 -5.61
N LEU A 404 7.11 25.41 -6.90
CA LEU A 404 7.39 24.11 -7.49
C LEU A 404 8.57 23.39 -6.80
N PHE A 405 9.69 24.08 -6.54
CA PHE A 405 10.85 23.46 -5.90
C PHE A 405 10.59 23.06 -4.45
N GLU A 406 9.99 23.94 -3.65
CA GLU A 406 9.70 23.63 -2.24
C GLU A 406 8.62 22.55 -2.12
N PHE A 407 7.59 22.58 -2.98
CA PHE A 407 6.59 21.51 -3.07
C PHE A 407 7.24 20.15 -3.32
N LEU A 408 8.09 20.03 -4.35
CA LEU A 408 8.79 18.79 -4.67
C LEU A 408 9.76 18.34 -3.56
N ARG A 409 10.29 19.28 -2.79
CA ARG A 409 11.23 19.01 -1.70
C ARG A 409 10.59 18.31 -0.51
N VAL A 410 9.33 18.60 -0.21
CA VAL A 410 8.63 17.99 0.93
C VAL A 410 8.41 16.49 0.75
N TYR A 411 8.44 16.01 -0.50
CA TYR A 411 8.33 14.61 -0.84
C TYR A 411 9.71 13.94 -1.00
N ASP A 412 9.77 12.68 -0.63
CA ASP A 412 10.95 11.83 -0.80
C ASP A 412 10.84 11.05 -2.12
N PHE A 413 11.85 11.17 -2.98
CA PHE A 413 11.88 10.57 -4.32
C PHE A 413 12.79 9.34 -4.39
N THR A 414 13.44 8.96 -3.29
CA THR A 414 14.38 7.83 -3.24
C THR A 414 14.10 6.92 -2.07
N THR A 415 14.00 5.61 -2.31
CA THR A 415 14.09 4.61 -1.25
C THR A 415 15.55 4.22 -1.07
N THR A 416 16.19 4.65 0.02
CA THR A 416 17.56 4.20 0.31
C THR A 416 17.53 2.78 0.92
N PRO A 417 18.60 1.98 0.77
CA PRO A 417 18.70 0.68 1.44
C PRO A 417 18.58 0.72 2.97
N LYS A 418 18.77 1.90 3.59
CA LYS A 418 18.52 2.13 5.02
C LYS A 418 17.02 2.19 5.30
N ASP A 419 16.24 2.85 4.44
CA ASP A 419 14.78 2.97 4.57
C ASP A 419 14.09 1.60 4.44
N ILE A 420 14.67 0.70 3.63
CA ILE A 420 14.22 -0.69 3.45
C ILE A 420 14.60 -1.59 4.64
N LYS A 421 15.72 -1.32 5.32
CA LYS A 421 16.22 -2.16 6.43
C LYS A 421 15.59 -1.85 7.78
N ASP A 422 15.24 -0.59 8.03
CA ASP A 422 14.86 -0.15 9.38
C ASP A 422 13.35 0.01 9.60
N ASN A 423 12.49 -0.20 8.58
CA ASN A 423 11.04 0.10 8.66
C ASN A 423 10.78 1.49 9.32
N GLN A 424 11.70 2.45 9.10
CA GLN A 424 11.73 3.73 9.80
C GLN A 424 11.03 4.85 9.03
N ASN A 425 10.28 4.53 7.98
CA ASN A 425 9.42 5.50 7.31
C ASN A 425 8.26 5.90 8.24
N LYS A 426 8.54 6.85 9.14
CA LYS A 426 7.51 7.52 9.94
C LYS A 426 6.54 8.37 9.10
N SER A 427 6.82 8.53 7.80
CA SER A 427 5.93 9.17 6.82
C SER A 427 5.91 8.42 5.49
N GLU A 428 5.44 7.17 5.48
CA GLU A 428 5.16 6.43 4.22
C GLU A 428 4.28 7.23 3.24
N SER A 429 3.49 8.20 3.73
CA SER A 429 2.65 9.10 2.92
C SER A 429 3.40 10.16 2.10
N ARG A 430 4.71 10.38 2.30
CA ARG A 430 5.51 11.37 1.55
C ARG A 430 6.48 10.74 0.55
N LEU A 431 6.55 9.41 0.49
CA LEU A 431 7.38 8.71 -0.47
C LEU A 431 6.70 8.72 -1.85
N ILE A 432 7.44 9.17 -2.87
CA ILE A 432 7.08 9.17 -4.27
C ILE A 432 8.03 8.19 -4.96
N ASN A 433 7.60 6.94 -5.10
CA ASN A 433 8.41 5.95 -5.78
C ASN A 433 8.38 6.16 -7.32
N PRO A 434 9.32 5.56 -8.08
CA PRO A 434 9.34 5.70 -9.53
C PRO A 434 8.03 5.29 -10.23
N SER A 435 7.32 4.30 -9.68
CA SER A 435 6.04 3.83 -10.21
C SER A 435 4.92 4.86 -10.06
N VAL A 436 4.86 5.60 -8.94
CA VAL A 436 3.93 6.73 -8.73
C VAL A 436 4.17 7.81 -9.78
N LEU A 437 5.44 8.13 -10.10
CA LEU A 437 5.75 9.04 -11.20
C LEU A 437 5.29 8.48 -12.55
N GLY A 438 5.48 7.17 -12.79
CA GLY A 438 4.93 6.48 -13.96
C GLY A 438 3.43 6.68 -14.11
N LEU A 439 2.66 6.56 -13.03
CA LEU A 439 1.22 6.81 -13.03
C LEU A 439 0.85 8.27 -13.29
N VAL A 440 1.59 9.21 -12.71
CA VAL A 440 1.42 10.65 -12.98
C VAL A 440 1.64 10.92 -14.47
N PHE A 441 2.71 10.36 -15.06
CA PHE A 441 2.99 10.50 -16.49
C PHE A 441 1.94 9.84 -17.35
N GLU A 442 1.43 8.67 -16.97
CA GLU A 442 0.33 7.99 -17.68
C GLU A 442 -0.90 8.88 -17.75
N LYS A 443 -1.32 9.43 -16.61
CA LYS A 443 -2.49 10.30 -16.53
C LYS A 443 -2.29 11.57 -17.36
N LEU A 444 -1.11 12.19 -17.29
CA LEU A 444 -0.75 13.36 -18.10
C LEU A 444 -0.72 13.07 -19.59
N ASN A 445 -0.18 11.93 -20.01
CA ASN A 445 -0.15 11.52 -21.43
C ASN A 445 -1.52 11.06 -21.95
N GLY A 446 -2.36 10.47 -21.09
CA GLY A 446 -3.72 10.02 -21.38
C GLY A 446 -4.78 11.13 -21.38
N TYR A 447 -4.36 12.41 -21.43
CA TYR A 447 -5.22 13.58 -21.24
C TYR A 447 -6.44 13.66 -22.18
N LYS A 448 -6.40 13.03 -23.36
CA LYS A 448 -7.50 12.99 -24.35
C LYS A 448 -8.35 11.73 -24.32
N GLU A 449 -7.72 10.55 -24.22
CA GLU A 449 -8.39 9.27 -24.43
C GLU A 449 -8.81 8.59 -23.11
N GLY A 450 -8.27 9.10 -21.99
CA GLY A 450 -8.29 8.48 -20.67
C GLY A 450 -7.11 7.52 -20.48
N SER A 451 -6.65 7.38 -19.24
CA SER A 451 -5.68 6.34 -18.87
C SER A 451 -6.40 5.06 -18.48
N PHE A 452 -6.19 3.95 -19.21
CA PHE A 452 -6.66 2.63 -18.79
C PHE A 452 -5.57 1.94 -17.98
N TYR A 453 -5.68 2.08 -16.66
CA TYR A 453 -4.73 1.52 -15.72
C TYR A 453 -4.86 -0.01 -15.65
N THR A 454 -3.77 -0.73 -15.96
CA THR A 454 -3.63 -2.14 -15.62
C THR A 454 -2.99 -2.23 -14.23
N PRO A 455 -3.67 -2.81 -13.22
CA PRO A 455 -3.15 -2.87 -11.85
C PRO A 455 -1.74 -3.46 -11.76
N SER A 456 -0.88 -2.89 -10.90
CA SER A 456 0.52 -3.33 -10.72
C SER A 456 0.67 -4.83 -10.48
N PHE A 457 -0.25 -5.46 -9.74
CA PHE A 457 -0.16 -6.89 -9.48
C PHE A 457 -0.37 -7.73 -10.75
N ILE A 458 -1.21 -7.25 -11.69
CA ILE A 458 -1.43 -7.91 -12.98
C ILE A 458 -0.18 -7.76 -13.83
N THR A 459 0.35 -6.54 -14.00
CA THR A 459 1.55 -6.33 -14.82
C THR A 459 2.75 -7.07 -14.26
N SER A 460 2.93 -7.08 -12.93
CA SER A 460 4.02 -7.79 -12.26
C SER A 460 3.87 -9.30 -12.42
N TYR A 461 2.67 -9.84 -12.23
CA TYR A 461 2.41 -11.27 -12.43
C TYR A 461 2.67 -11.70 -13.88
N MET A 462 2.14 -10.95 -14.85
CA MET A 462 2.36 -11.25 -16.28
C MET A 462 3.84 -11.16 -16.67
N CYS A 463 4.56 -10.13 -16.19
CA CYS A 463 5.99 -9.99 -16.44
C CYS A 463 6.77 -11.13 -15.82
N LYS A 464 6.48 -11.48 -14.57
CA LYS A 464 7.09 -12.61 -13.87
C LYS A 464 6.93 -13.91 -14.64
N GLU A 465 5.70 -14.34 -14.92
CA GLU A 465 5.46 -15.60 -15.62
C GLU A 465 6.16 -15.63 -17.00
N SER A 466 6.14 -14.51 -17.72
CA SER A 466 6.78 -14.40 -19.05
C SER A 466 8.31 -14.41 -18.97
N ILE A 467 8.89 -13.67 -18.02
CA ILE A 467 10.35 -13.55 -17.84
C ILE A 467 10.93 -14.83 -17.26
N GLU A 468 10.29 -15.45 -16.27
CA GLU A 468 10.74 -16.74 -15.73
C GLU A 468 10.79 -17.79 -16.83
N SER A 469 9.74 -17.88 -17.67
CA SER A 469 9.66 -18.82 -18.79
C SER A 469 10.74 -18.56 -19.84
N ILE A 470 10.88 -17.33 -20.34
CA ILE A 470 11.84 -17.03 -21.42
C ILE A 470 13.29 -17.13 -20.97
N VAL A 471 13.58 -16.83 -19.69
CA VAL A 471 14.92 -17.04 -19.11
C VAL A 471 15.25 -18.54 -19.08
N LEU A 472 14.34 -19.38 -18.57
CA LEU A 472 14.56 -20.83 -18.53
C LEU A 472 14.77 -21.40 -19.94
N ASP A 473 13.91 -21.06 -20.89
CA ASP A 473 14.02 -21.52 -22.28
C ASP A 473 15.34 -21.10 -22.91
N LYS A 474 15.72 -19.83 -22.75
CA LYS A 474 16.97 -19.30 -23.34
C LYS A 474 18.19 -20.02 -22.79
N PHE A 475 18.25 -20.26 -21.48
CA PHE A 475 19.37 -20.96 -20.85
C PHE A 475 19.37 -22.46 -21.16
N ASN A 476 18.22 -23.12 -21.12
CA ASN A 476 18.08 -24.53 -21.51
C ASN A 476 18.57 -24.76 -22.94
N GLN A 477 18.17 -23.90 -23.89
CA GLN A 477 18.62 -23.97 -25.28
C GLN A 477 20.11 -23.67 -25.45
N THR A 478 20.62 -22.62 -24.81
CA THR A 478 22.00 -22.16 -25.00
C THR A 478 23.03 -23.12 -24.39
N TYR A 479 22.72 -23.72 -23.24
CA TYR A 479 23.64 -24.56 -22.48
C TYR A 479 23.28 -26.05 -22.49
N ASN A 480 22.22 -26.42 -23.22
CA ASN A 480 21.70 -27.79 -23.29
C ASN A 480 21.45 -28.40 -21.90
N ILE A 481 20.80 -27.62 -21.04
CA ILE A 481 20.39 -28.02 -19.69
C ILE A 481 18.88 -28.22 -19.61
N LYS A 482 18.40 -28.83 -18.52
CA LYS A 482 16.97 -29.09 -18.29
C LYS A 482 16.57 -28.56 -16.92
N CYS A 483 16.38 -27.26 -16.84
CA CYS A 483 15.82 -26.60 -15.66
C CYS A 483 14.35 -26.30 -15.90
N GLU A 484 13.49 -26.74 -14.98
CA GLU A 484 12.06 -26.42 -14.98
C GLU A 484 11.72 -25.22 -14.08
N LYS A 485 12.65 -24.87 -13.16
CA LYS A 485 12.47 -23.78 -12.20
C LYS A 485 13.72 -22.92 -12.10
N LEU A 486 13.56 -21.61 -11.85
CA LEU A 486 14.69 -20.70 -11.65
C LEU A 486 15.62 -21.13 -10.50
N LYS A 487 15.09 -21.85 -9.49
CA LYS A 487 15.90 -22.41 -8.40
C LYS A 487 16.90 -23.46 -8.90
N GLU A 488 16.52 -24.27 -9.88
CA GLU A 488 17.40 -25.25 -10.51
C GLU A 488 18.45 -24.56 -11.37
N LEU A 489 18.06 -23.54 -12.14
CA LEU A 489 19.00 -22.74 -12.92
C LEU A 489 20.02 -22.04 -12.00
N LYS A 490 19.57 -21.52 -10.84
CA LYS A 490 20.43 -20.94 -9.80
C LYS A 490 21.39 -21.97 -9.19
N ASN A 491 20.95 -23.21 -8.98
CA ASN A 491 21.81 -24.28 -8.48
C ASN A 491 22.81 -24.72 -9.54
N TYR A 492 22.36 -24.91 -10.79
CA TYR A 492 23.25 -25.14 -11.93
C TYR A 492 24.30 -24.05 -12.02
N PHE A 493 23.93 -22.78 -11.81
CA PHE A 493 24.90 -21.72 -11.68
C PHE A 493 25.86 -22.03 -10.54
N LYS A 494 25.43 -22.10 -9.28
CA LYS A 494 26.34 -22.38 -8.15
C LYS A 494 27.30 -23.56 -8.36
N ASP A 495 26.78 -24.68 -8.83
CA ASP A 495 27.52 -25.95 -9.00
C ASP A 495 28.55 -25.87 -10.14
N ASN A 496 28.31 -25.00 -11.13
CA ASN A 496 29.21 -24.76 -12.26
C ASN A 496 29.98 -23.41 -12.16
N TYR A 497 29.67 -22.54 -11.18
CA TYR A 497 30.05 -21.12 -11.20
C TYR A 497 31.16 -20.68 -10.30
N SER A 498 31.23 -21.09 -9.02
CA SER A 498 31.50 -20.12 -7.94
C SER A 498 32.79 -19.25 -8.02
N TYR A 499 33.74 -19.47 -8.94
CA TYR A 499 35.00 -18.70 -9.02
C TYR A 499 35.56 -18.35 -10.42
N LYS A 500 34.81 -18.43 -11.54
CA LYS A 500 35.36 -18.09 -12.89
C LYS A 500 34.67 -16.89 -13.56
N GLU A 501 35.36 -15.74 -13.61
CA GLU A 501 34.84 -14.45 -14.13
C GLU A 501 34.33 -14.52 -15.59
N ASN A 502 35.01 -15.27 -16.46
CA ASN A 502 34.64 -15.38 -17.87
C ASN A 502 33.26 -16.02 -18.07
N LYS A 503 32.93 -17.05 -17.28
CA LYS A 503 31.64 -17.72 -17.35
C LYS A 503 30.52 -16.80 -16.86
N ARG A 504 30.73 -16.05 -15.78
CA ARG A 504 29.76 -15.03 -15.31
C ARG A 504 29.42 -14.01 -16.40
N LYS A 505 30.43 -13.53 -17.15
CA LYS A 505 30.22 -12.61 -18.28
C LYS A 505 29.41 -13.24 -19.42
N GLU A 506 29.71 -14.49 -19.76
CA GLU A 506 28.99 -15.27 -20.78
C GLU A 506 27.49 -15.44 -20.43
N TYR A 507 27.19 -15.83 -19.20
CA TYR A 507 25.81 -16.00 -18.74
C TYR A 507 25.07 -14.66 -18.63
N LEU A 508 25.74 -13.61 -18.14
CA LEU A 508 25.18 -12.25 -18.15
C LEU A 508 24.87 -11.81 -19.59
N ASN A 509 25.79 -12.02 -20.53
CA ASN A 509 25.56 -11.72 -21.94
C ASN A 509 24.36 -12.49 -22.49
N THR A 510 24.18 -13.75 -22.10
CA THR A 510 23.01 -14.56 -22.49
C THR A 510 21.71 -13.90 -22.02
N LEU A 511 21.65 -13.47 -20.76
CA LEU A 511 20.50 -12.75 -20.20
C LEU A 511 20.27 -11.42 -20.94
N LEU A 512 21.32 -10.66 -21.22
CA LEU A 512 21.25 -9.38 -21.93
C LEU A 512 20.86 -9.52 -23.43
N THR A 513 20.81 -10.73 -23.98
CA THR A 513 20.27 -10.97 -25.32
C THR A 513 18.74 -10.99 -25.36
N LEU A 514 18.06 -11.07 -24.21
CA LEU A 514 16.61 -11.03 -24.15
C LEU A 514 16.10 -9.68 -24.70
N ARG A 515 14.95 -9.73 -25.37
CA ARG A 515 14.27 -8.58 -25.97
C ARG A 515 12.81 -8.63 -25.55
N ILE A 516 12.33 -7.55 -24.95
CA ILE A 516 10.95 -7.38 -24.50
C ILE A 516 10.36 -6.25 -25.34
N CYS A 517 9.15 -6.46 -25.85
CA CYS A 517 8.44 -5.50 -26.68
C CYS A 517 7.01 -5.37 -26.18
N ASP A 518 6.58 -4.14 -25.93
CA ASP A 518 5.18 -3.79 -25.71
C ASP A 518 4.71 -2.94 -26.90
N PRO A 519 3.92 -3.50 -27.84
CA PRO A 519 3.46 -2.80 -29.03
C PRO A 519 2.40 -1.72 -28.71
N ALA A 520 1.83 -1.71 -27.49
CA ALA A 520 0.84 -0.75 -27.04
C ALA A 520 1.27 -0.16 -25.68
N VAL A 521 2.53 0.27 -25.62
CA VAL A 521 3.26 0.61 -24.40
C VAL A 521 2.58 1.61 -23.47
N GLY A 522 1.75 2.52 -24.00
CA GLY A 522 1.08 3.54 -23.21
C GLY A 522 2.10 4.33 -22.37
N SER A 523 1.98 4.24 -21.05
CA SER A 523 2.90 4.84 -20.07
C SER A 523 4.23 4.12 -19.86
N GLY A 524 4.38 2.91 -20.40
CA GLY A 524 5.54 2.05 -20.16
C GLY A 524 5.44 1.21 -18.90
N HIS A 525 4.27 1.10 -18.25
CA HIS A 525 4.12 0.36 -17.00
C HIS A 525 4.56 -1.12 -17.11
N PHE A 526 4.22 -1.80 -18.20
CA PHE A 526 4.71 -3.16 -18.47
C PHE A 526 6.23 -3.23 -18.62
N LEU A 527 6.85 -2.24 -19.26
CA LEU A 527 8.32 -2.20 -19.39
C LEU A 527 9.02 -1.94 -18.05
N VAL A 528 8.41 -1.12 -17.18
CA VAL A 528 8.89 -0.89 -15.80
C VAL A 528 8.76 -2.17 -14.97
N SER A 529 7.60 -2.84 -15.02
CA SER A 529 7.40 -4.13 -14.35
C SER A 529 8.39 -5.19 -14.85
N ALA A 530 8.61 -5.27 -16.16
CA ALA A 530 9.58 -6.18 -16.76
C ALA A 530 11.01 -5.88 -16.30
N LEU A 531 11.40 -4.60 -16.23
CA LEU A 531 12.71 -4.21 -15.71
C LEU A 531 12.87 -4.60 -14.23
N ASN A 532 11.86 -4.35 -13.40
CA ASN A 532 11.88 -4.69 -11.98
C ASN A 532 12.00 -6.21 -11.74
N GLU A 533 11.38 -7.02 -12.59
CA GLU A 533 11.48 -8.48 -12.49
C GLU A 533 12.85 -9.01 -12.99
N MET A 534 13.46 -8.32 -13.96
CA MET A 534 14.78 -8.68 -14.49
C MET A 534 15.94 -8.35 -13.52
N VAL A 535 15.76 -7.37 -12.63
CA VAL A 535 16.75 -6.89 -11.64
C VAL A 535 16.69 -7.73 -10.38
#